data_AF-A0A419E6Z6-F1
#
_entry.id   AF-A0A419E6Z6-F1
#
_cell.length_a   1.000
_cell.length_b   1.000
_cell.length_c   1.000
_cell.angle_alpha   90.00
_cell.angle_beta   90.00
_cell.angle_gamma   90.00
#
_symmetry.space_group_name_H-M   'P 1'
#
loop_
_entity.id
_entity.type
_entity.pdbx_description
1 polymer ?
#
loop_
_entity_poly.entity_id
_entity_poly.type
_entity_poly.pdbx_seq_one_letter_code
_entity_poly.pdbx_strand_id
1 'polypeptide(L)'
;MRKMIYASLFALSLLIFTVNSVFAAPQKGTVIGLVEVRNDSQGGVIFVFKVSGRFPKSDLNNGSVSIQGGDGVYGLHCNQVDEETVQCSTSRKTGGQNVVVVFGGSVFFTKVPERSEGRGGFCYPVYDWDLGEPPTFWQHQGNHCQEGAAKEGDQIYFYSPYWQSSYYYIFHPNGFDYSGWENPGQGYYYEEEENPEGSPE
;
A
#
# COMPACT_ATOMS: atom_id res chain seq x y z
N MET A 1 -5.64 -32.47 -64.80
CA MET A 1 -6.31 -31.49 -63.90
C MET A 1 -6.75 -32.09 -62.55
N ARG A 2 -5.95 -32.99 -61.92
CA ARG A 2 -6.28 -33.57 -60.59
C ARG A 2 -5.33 -33.15 -59.47
N LYS A 3 -4.17 -32.56 -59.79
CA LYS A 3 -3.17 -32.12 -58.80
C LYS A 3 -3.36 -30.68 -58.31
N MET A 4 -4.13 -29.85 -59.02
CA MET A 4 -4.36 -28.45 -58.62
C MET A 4 -5.49 -28.29 -57.59
N ILE A 5 -6.36 -29.30 -57.40
CA ILE A 5 -7.48 -29.22 -56.45
C ILE A 5 -6.99 -29.43 -55.00
N TYR A 6 -5.94 -30.24 -54.81
CA TYR A 6 -5.41 -30.54 -53.47
C TYR A 6 -4.59 -29.39 -52.86
N ALA A 7 -3.98 -28.52 -53.69
CA ALA A 7 -3.27 -27.35 -53.20
C ALA A 7 -4.22 -26.27 -52.64
N SER A 8 -5.42 -26.14 -53.22
CA SER A 8 -6.43 -25.18 -52.78
C SER A 8 -7.08 -25.56 -51.45
N LEU A 9 -7.28 -26.86 -51.20
CA LEU A 9 -7.86 -27.37 -49.95
C LEU A 9 -6.89 -27.28 -48.76
N PHE A 10 -5.58 -27.35 -49.00
CA PHE A 10 -4.57 -27.20 -47.95
C PHE A 10 -4.35 -25.72 -47.56
N ALA A 11 -4.52 -24.79 -48.51
CA ALA A 11 -4.45 -23.36 -48.22
C ALA A 11 -5.68 -22.86 -47.43
N LEU A 12 -6.85 -23.48 -47.61
CA LEU A 12 -8.08 -23.09 -46.90
C LEU A 12 -8.13 -23.61 -45.46
N SER A 13 -7.42 -24.71 -45.13
CA SER A 13 -7.39 -25.26 -43.77
C SER A 13 -6.42 -24.53 -42.83
N LEU A 14 -5.41 -23.82 -43.36
CA LEU A 14 -4.50 -23.00 -42.55
C LEU A 14 -5.12 -21.67 -42.09
N LEU A 15 -6.30 -21.30 -42.59
CA LEU A 15 -6.96 -20.03 -42.23
C LEU A 15 -7.85 -20.10 -40.96
N ILE A 16 -7.86 -21.23 -40.25
CA ILE A 16 -8.80 -21.46 -39.12
C ILE A 16 -8.11 -21.39 -37.74
N PHE A 17 -6.79 -21.24 -37.65
CA PHE A 17 -6.06 -21.19 -36.37
C PHE A 17 -5.38 -19.87 -36.02
N THR A 18 -5.80 -18.75 -36.62
CA THR A 18 -5.67 -17.46 -35.93
C THR A 18 -6.80 -17.37 -34.92
N VAL A 19 -6.62 -18.03 -33.77
CA VAL A 19 -7.33 -17.67 -32.55
C VAL A 19 -7.12 -16.18 -32.38
N ASN A 20 -8.19 -15.43 -32.63
CA ASN A 20 -8.26 -14.02 -32.38
C ASN A 20 -7.66 -13.78 -30.99
N SER A 21 -6.52 -13.09 -30.93
CA SER A 21 -6.26 -12.23 -29.77
C SER A 21 -7.34 -11.18 -29.83
N VAL A 22 -8.55 -11.52 -29.38
CA VAL A 22 -9.55 -10.53 -29.03
C VAL A 22 -8.96 -9.84 -27.83
N PHE A 23 -8.11 -8.84 -28.09
CA PHE A 23 -8.13 -7.67 -27.25
C PHE A 23 -9.58 -7.23 -27.32
N ALA A 24 -10.34 -7.56 -26.28
CA ALA A 24 -11.64 -6.97 -26.07
C ALA A 24 -11.36 -5.46 -26.02
N ALA A 25 -11.54 -4.81 -27.16
CA ALA A 25 -11.60 -3.36 -27.22
C ALA A 25 -12.69 -2.97 -26.21
N PRO A 26 -12.43 -1.96 -25.36
CA PRO A 26 -13.34 -1.63 -24.27
C PRO A 26 -14.74 -1.41 -24.83
N GLN A 27 -15.71 -2.13 -24.27
CA GLN A 27 -17.11 -1.92 -24.58
C GLN A 27 -17.43 -0.43 -24.33
N LYS A 28 -17.86 0.25 -25.40
CA LYS A 28 -18.55 1.56 -25.41
C LYS A 28 -18.19 2.52 -24.26
N GLY A 29 -17.29 3.45 -24.56
CA GLY A 29 -17.43 4.87 -24.19
C GLY A 29 -17.21 5.25 -22.72
N THR A 30 -16.84 4.32 -21.85
CA THR A 30 -16.53 4.65 -20.45
C THR A 30 -15.01 4.74 -20.30
N VAL A 31 -14.48 5.95 -20.19
CA VAL A 31 -13.08 6.17 -19.82
C VAL A 31 -12.97 5.89 -18.34
N ILE A 32 -12.16 4.90 -17.96
CA ILE A 32 -11.88 4.56 -16.57
C ILE A 32 -10.39 4.81 -16.33
N GLY A 33 -10.06 5.63 -15.34
CA GLY A 33 -8.69 5.91 -14.92
C GLY A 33 -8.52 5.66 -13.43
N LEU A 34 -7.51 4.88 -13.05
CA LEU A 34 -7.09 4.76 -11.66
C LEU A 34 -6.35 6.05 -11.27
N VAL A 35 -6.87 6.76 -10.27
CA VAL A 35 -6.31 8.05 -9.83
C VAL A 35 -5.68 8.00 -8.45
N GLU A 36 -6.08 7.04 -7.60
CA GLU A 36 -5.55 6.92 -6.24
C GLU A 36 -5.56 5.46 -5.77
N VAL A 37 -4.54 5.09 -5.00
CA VAL A 37 -4.45 3.81 -4.28
C VAL A 37 -4.02 4.12 -2.85
N ARG A 38 -4.83 3.71 -1.87
CA ARG A 38 -4.56 3.94 -0.45
C ARG A 38 -4.76 2.68 0.38
N ASN A 39 -4.08 2.62 1.52
CA ASN A 39 -4.14 1.51 2.46
C ASN A 39 -4.32 2.07 3.88
N ASP A 40 -5.58 2.36 4.22
CA ASP A 40 -5.92 3.15 5.41
C ASP A 40 -5.77 2.34 6.71
N SER A 41 -5.23 2.97 7.75
CA SER A 41 -4.94 2.35 9.05
C SER A 41 -6.15 1.76 9.80
N GLN A 42 -7.36 2.25 9.55
CA GLN A 42 -8.59 1.69 10.10
C GLN A 42 -9.48 1.05 9.02
N GLY A 43 -9.12 1.20 7.74
CA GLY A 43 -9.91 0.79 6.58
C GLY A 43 -9.37 -0.45 5.89
N GLY A 44 -9.85 -0.71 4.67
CA GLY A 44 -9.26 -1.68 3.75
C GLY A 44 -8.33 -0.98 2.76
N VAL A 45 -7.82 -1.74 1.79
CA VAL A 45 -7.17 -1.15 0.62
C VAL A 45 -8.25 -0.54 -0.28
N ILE A 46 -8.08 0.71 -0.67
CA ILE A 46 -9.05 1.47 -1.46
C ILE A 46 -8.40 1.94 -2.76
N PHE A 47 -9.13 1.75 -3.86
CA PHE A 47 -8.81 2.25 -5.18
C PHE A 47 -9.84 3.29 -5.58
N VAL A 48 -9.39 4.45 -6.06
CA VAL A 48 -10.28 5.50 -6.57
C VAL A 48 -10.11 5.59 -8.08
N PHE A 49 -11.23 5.49 -8.78
CA PHE A 49 -11.29 5.59 -10.23
C PHE A 49 -12.03 6.85 -10.64
N LYS A 50 -11.47 7.58 -11.61
CA LYS A 50 -12.22 8.51 -12.42
C LYS A 50 -12.93 7.75 -13.54
N VAL A 51 -14.20 8.05 -13.75
CA VAL A 51 -15.05 7.41 -14.75
C VAL A 51 -15.83 8.44 -15.55
N SER A 52 -16.24 8.09 -16.78
CA SER A 52 -17.17 8.91 -17.56
C SER A 52 -18.55 8.27 -17.61
N GLY A 53 -19.44 8.63 -16.67
CA GLY A 53 -20.82 8.19 -16.63
C GLY A 53 -21.17 7.31 -15.43
N ARG A 54 -22.43 6.86 -15.38
CA ARG A 54 -22.97 6.06 -14.26
C ARG A 54 -22.86 4.56 -14.52
N PHE A 55 -22.36 3.83 -13.52
CA PHE A 55 -22.32 2.38 -13.53
C PHE A 55 -23.60 1.80 -12.90
N PRO A 56 -24.21 0.78 -13.51
CA PRO A 56 -25.24 0.02 -12.81
C PRO A 56 -24.61 -0.73 -11.63
N LYS A 57 -25.40 -0.97 -10.58
CA LYS A 57 -24.94 -1.64 -9.35
C LYS A 57 -24.33 -3.03 -9.60
N SER A 58 -24.76 -3.72 -10.66
CA SER A 58 -24.19 -5.00 -11.08
C SER A 58 -22.72 -4.89 -11.44
N ASP A 59 -22.32 -3.79 -12.07
CA ASP A 59 -20.97 -3.64 -12.62
C ASP A 59 -19.98 -3.17 -11.55
N LEU A 60 -20.49 -2.52 -10.49
CA LEU A 60 -19.71 -2.09 -9.33
C LEU A 60 -19.18 -3.25 -8.47
N ASN A 61 -19.66 -4.48 -8.66
CA ASN A 61 -19.22 -5.65 -7.88
C ASN A 61 -18.53 -6.73 -8.73
N ASN A 62 -18.25 -6.45 -10.00
CA ASN A 62 -17.65 -7.42 -10.93
C ASN A 62 -16.12 -7.26 -11.06
N GLY A 63 -15.48 -6.51 -10.16
CA GLY A 63 -14.03 -6.29 -10.20
C GLY A 63 -13.25 -7.26 -9.32
N SER A 64 -11.94 -7.35 -9.58
CA SER A 64 -11.01 -8.17 -8.79
C SER A 64 -9.63 -7.53 -8.64
N VAL A 65 -8.91 -7.92 -7.59
CA VAL A 65 -7.50 -7.59 -7.36
C VAL A 65 -6.70 -8.88 -7.21
N SER A 66 -5.68 -9.06 -8.02
CA SER A 66 -4.77 -10.20 -7.97
C SER A 66 -3.37 -9.75 -7.56
N ILE A 67 -2.74 -10.46 -6.62
CA ILE A 67 -1.33 -10.22 -6.28
C ILE A 67 -0.44 -10.77 -7.39
N GLN A 68 0.47 -9.96 -7.93
CA GLN A 68 1.37 -10.39 -8.98
C GLN A 68 2.32 -11.48 -8.46
N GLY A 69 2.35 -12.62 -9.14
CA GLY A 69 3.23 -13.75 -8.78
C GLY A 69 2.75 -14.57 -7.58
N GLY A 70 1.52 -14.35 -7.09
CA GLY A 70 0.92 -15.14 -6.01
C GLY A 70 -0.49 -15.63 -6.35
N ASP A 71 -1.05 -16.46 -5.47
CA ASP A 71 -2.35 -17.12 -5.69
C ASP A 71 -3.56 -16.31 -5.16
N GLY A 72 -3.31 -15.11 -4.63
CA GLY A 72 -4.35 -14.29 -4.00
C GLY A 72 -5.16 -13.49 -5.03
N VAL A 73 -6.40 -13.90 -5.27
CA VAL A 73 -7.42 -13.11 -5.99
C VAL A 73 -8.50 -12.67 -4.99
N TYR A 74 -8.77 -11.37 -4.94
CA TYR A 74 -9.72 -10.75 -4.03
C TYR A 74 -10.79 -9.98 -4.81
N GLY A 75 -12.02 -9.96 -4.33
CA GLY A 75 -13.08 -9.13 -4.93
C GLY A 75 -12.83 -7.64 -4.76
N LEU A 76 -13.32 -6.83 -5.71
CA LEU A 76 -13.51 -5.39 -5.55
C LEU A 76 -14.96 -5.09 -5.23
N HIS A 77 -15.18 -4.34 -4.16
CA HIS A 77 -16.49 -3.85 -3.76
C HIS A 77 -16.53 -2.34 -3.98
N CYS A 78 -17.23 -1.90 -5.01
CA CYS A 78 -17.24 -0.51 -5.43
C CYS A 78 -18.53 0.22 -5.06
N ASN A 79 -18.37 1.50 -4.75
CA ASN A 79 -19.46 2.46 -4.61
C ASN A 79 -19.16 3.67 -5.51
N GLN A 80 -20.13 4.04 -6.34
CA GLN A 80 -20.05 5.27 -7.12
C GLN A 80 -20.41 6.45 -6.20
N VAL A 81 -19.44 7.33 -5.97
CA VAL A 81 -19.58 8.47 -5.05
C VAL A 81 -20.25 9.64 -5.74
N ASP A 82 -19.92 9.86 -7.01
CA ASP A 82 -20.53 10.87 -7.88
C ASP A 82 -20.46 10.41 -9.37
N GLU A 83 -20.88 11.27 -10.30
CA GLU A 83 -20.96 10.93 -11.73
C GLU A 83 -19.60 10.64 -12.39
N GLU A 84 -18.51 11.02 -11.73
CA GLU A 84 -17.15 10.85 -12.23
C GLU A 84 -16.26 9.99 -11.34
N THR A 85 -16.70 9.61 -10.14
CA THR A 85 -15.82 9.00 -9.14
C THR A 85 -16.39 7.70 -8.60
N VAL A 86 -15.61 6.63 -8.69
CA VAL A 86 -15.91 5.32 -8.09
C VAL A 86 -14.83 4.98 -7.08
N GLN A 87 -15.23 4.62 -5.87
CA GLN A 87 -14.34 4.11 -4.84
C GLN A 87 -14.57 2.63 -4.65
N CYS A 88 -13.51 1.82 -4.77
CA CYS A 88 -13.56 0.39 -4.58
C CYS A 88 -12.69 -0.03 -3.41
N SER A 89 -13.20 -0.93 -2.57
CA SER A 89 -12.45 -1.53 -1.47
C SER A 89 -12.13 -2.99 -1.76
N THR A 90 -11.01 -3.47 -1.24
CA THR A 90 -10.62 -4.89 -1.29
C THR A 90 -9.99 -5.37 0.02
N SER A 91 -9.58 -6.64 0.03
CA SER A 91 -8.89 -7.30 1.14
C SER A 91 -7.61 -6.57 1.56
N ARG A 92 -7.41 -6.41 2.87
CA ARG A 92 -6.17 -5.89 3.46
C ARG A 92 -4.92 -6.70 3.10
N LYS A 93 -5.08 -7.96 2.69
CA LYS A 93 -3.98 -8.85 2.28
C LYS A 93 -3.22 -8.34 1.06
N THR A 94 -3.79 -7.41 0.30
CA THR A 94 -3.12 -6.79 -0.86
C THR A 94 -2.19 -5.63 -0.47
N GLY A 95 -2.17 -5.20 0.79
CA GLY A 95 -1.32 -4.13 1.29
C GLY A 95 0.17 -4.39 1.07
N GLY A 96 0.91 -3.38 0.59
CA GLY A 96 2.35 -3.48 0.28
C GLY A 96 2.70 -4.30 -0.97
N GLN A 97 1.72 -4.91 -1.64
CA GLN A 97 1.96 -5.81 -2.78
C GLN A 97 1.84 -5.10 -4.13
N ASN A 98 2.54 -5.64 -5.13
CA ASN A 98 2.27 -5.32 -6.53
C ASN A 98 1.02 -6.09 -6.96
N VAL A 99 0.04 -5.38 -7.52
CA VAL A 99 -1.27 -5.96 -7.85
C VAL A 99 -1.68 -5.68 -9.29
N VAL A 100 -2.59 -6.52 -9.78
CA VAL A 100 -3.36 -6.32 -11.00
C VAL A 100 -4.81 -6.11 -10.60
N VAL A 101 -5.38 -4.99 -11.00
CA VAL A 101 -6.74 -4.56 -10.66
C VAL A 101 -7.59 -4.63 -11.92
N VAL A 102 -8.69 -5.37 -11.88
CA VAL A 102 -9.64 -5.50 -12.99
C VAL A 102 -10.95 -4.84 -12.58
N PHE A 103 -11.38 -3.81 -13.32
CA PHE A 103 -12.62 -3.09 -13.04
C PHE A 103 -13.22 -2.52 -14.33
N GLY A 104 -14.53 -2.70 -14.54
CA GLY A 104 -15.23 -2.17 -15.71
C GLY A 104 -14.63 -2.61 -17.06
N GLY A 105 -14.11 -3.85 -17.12
CA GLY A 105 -13.43 -4.39 -18.31
C GLY A 105 -12.02 -3.83 -18.55
N SER A 106 -11.54 -2.92 -17.70
CA SER A 106 -10.19 -2.35 -17.74
C SER A 106 -9.25 -3.04 -16.76
N VAL A 107 -7.95 -3.03 -17.07
CA VAL A 107 -6.89 -3.64 -16.26
C VAL A 107 -5.88 -2.57 -15.86
N PHE A 108 -5.56 -2.49 -14.58
CA PHE A 108 -4.58 -1.55 -14.02
C PHE A 108 -3.50 -2.30 -13.24
N PHE A 109 -2.25 -1.87 -13.41
CA PHE A 109 -1.11 -2.39 -12.66
C PHE A 109 -0.65 -1.30 -11.69
N THR A 110 -0.54 -1.63 -10.42
CA THR A 110 -0.12 -0.66 -9.40
C THR A 110 0.50 -1.36 -8.20
N LYS A 111 1.21 -0.61 -7.37
CA LYS A 111 1.69 -1.06 -6.05
C LYS A 111 0.73 -0.52 -5.01
N VAL A 112 0.16 -1.40 -4.19
CA VAL A 112 -0.60 -0.97 -3.02
C VAL A 112 0.41 -0.46 -1.99
N PRO A 113 0.24 0.74 -1.43
CA PRO A 113 1.13 1.22 -0.39
C PRO A 113 1.07 0.28 0.82
N GLU A 114 2.18 0.23 1.56
CA GLU A 114 2.17 -0.37 2.88
C GLU A 114 1.18 0.38 3.77
N ARG A 115 0.70 -0.27 4.82
CA ARG A 115 -0.31 0.33 5.70
C ARG A 115 0.31 1.57 6.34
N SER A 116 -0.17 2.76 5.96
CA SER A 116 0.16 3.99 6.64
C SER A 116 -0.66 4.01 7.92
N GLU A 117 -0.04 3.95 9.10
CA GLU A 117 -0.79 4.03 10.36
C GLU A 117 -1.42 5.42 10.62
N GLY A 118 -1.20 6.40 9.75
CA GLY A 118 -1.81 7.72 9.80
C GLY A 118 -1.87 8.34 8.41
N ARG A 119 -2.79 9.29 8.21
CA ARG A 119 -3.09 9.94 6.92
C ARG A 119 -1.79 10.37 6.21
N GLY A 120 -1.43 9.66 5.14
CA GLY A 120 -0.43 10.10 4.17
C GLY A 120 1.03 10.01 4.60
N GLY A 121 1.39 9.21 5.62
CA GLY A 121 2.77 9.10 6.07
C GLY A 121 3.14 7.76 6.72
N PHE A 122 4.43 7.46 6.72
CA PHE A 122 5.04 6.43 7.55
C PHE A 122 4.97 6.89 9.00
N CYS A 123 4.37 6.09 9.87
CA CYS A 123 4.26 6.40 11.28
C CYS A 123 5.11 5.44 12.10
N TYR A 124 5.81 5.99 13.06
CA TYR A 124 6.71 5.26 13.94
C TYR A 124 6.36 5.57 15.39
N PRO A 125 6.32 4.56 16.27
CA PRO A 125 6.15 4.81 17.69
C PRO A 125 7.34 5.59 18.24
N VAL A 126 7.06 6.47 19.18
CA VAL A 126 8.04 7.21 19.97
C VAL A 126 8.07 6.60 21.35
N TYR A 127 9.24 6.15 21.79
CA TYR A 127 9.48 5.56 23.09
C TYR A 127 10.45 6.40 23.89
N ASP A 128 10.32 6.28 25.21
CA ASP A 128 11.17 6.91 26.20
C ASP A 128 11.33 5.95 27.39
N TRP A 129 12.28 6.14 28.28
CA TRP A 129 12.42 5.29 29.46
C TRP A 129 11.50 5.76 30.61
N ASP A 130 11.05 4.81 31.43
CA ASP A 130 10.31 5.13 32.65
C ASP A 130 11.22 5.71 33.75
N LEU A 131 10.65 6.57 34.60
CA LEU A 131 11.32 7.28 35.69
C LEU A 131 11.72 6.42 36.90
N GLY A 132 11.39 5.13 36.90
CA GLY A 132 11.93 4.23 37.91
C GLY A 132 13.45 4.31 37.91
N GLU A 133 14.10 4.39 39.08
CA GLU A 133 15.54 4.12 39.18
C GLU A 133 15.73 2.70 39.74
N PRO A 134 16.28 1.76 38.96
CA PRO A 134 16.64 1.87 37.54
C PRO A 134 15.39 1.85 36.61
N PRO A 135 15.48 2.38 35.38
CA PRO A 135 14.35 2.35 34.46
C PRO A 135 13.96 0.90 34.19
N THR A 136 12.65 0.62 34.22
CA THR A 136 12.16 -0.77 34.26
C THR A 136 11.58 -1.25 32.93
N PHE A 137 11.21 -0.35 32.01
CA PHE A 137 10.67 -0.69 30.69
C PHE A 137 10.64 0.54 29.75
N TRP A 138 10.45 0.29 28.46
CA TRP A 138 10.18 1.31 27.44
C TRP A 138 8.74 1.82 27.54
N GLN A 139 8.58 3.12 27.74
CA GLN A 139 7.30 3.79 27.81
C GLN A 139 6.92 4.40 26.46
N HIS A 140 5.77 3.98 25.92
CA HIS A 140 5.22 4.53 24.67
C HIS A 140 4.70 5.95 24.88
N GLN A 141 5.30 6.92 24.19
CA GLN A 141 4.97 8.35 24.28
C GLN A 141 3.89 8.76 23.28
N GLY A 142 3.81 8.05 22.15
CA GLY A 142 2.88 8.32 21.06
C GLY A 142 3.44 7.89 19.72
N ASN A 143 2.88 8.41 18.61
CA ASN A 143 3.32 8.07 17.26
C ASN A 143 3.68 9.33 16.49
N HIS A 144 4.80 9.31 15.78
CA HIS A 144 5.21 10.36 14.84
C HIS A 144 4.98 9.89 13.40
N CYS A 145 4.32 10.69 12.59
CA CYS A 145 4.03 10.38 11.19
C CYS A 145 4.70 11.38 10.24
N GLN A 146 5.33 10.88 9.19
CA GLN A 146 6.06 11.67 8.19
C GLN A 146 5.84 11.15 6.75
N GLU A 147 5.99 12.01 5.74
CA GLU A 147 5.66 11.69 4.34
C GLU A 147 6.56 10.59 3.72
N GLY A 148 7.76 10.40 4.24
CA GLY A 148 8.75 9.42 3.77
C GLY A 148 9.16 8.42 4.83
N ALA A 149 9.71 7.27 4.42
CA ALA A 149 10.24 6.30 5.36
C ALA A 149 11.40 6.92 6.16
N ALA A 150 11.38 6.77 7.48
CA ALA A 150 12.46 7.19 8.34
C ALA A 150 13.71 6.34 8.07
N LYS A 151 14.86 6.99 8.16
CA LYS A 151 16.19 6.40 8.04
C LYS A 151 16.85 6.39 9.41
N GLU A 152 17.71 5.40 9.65
CA GLU A 152 18.55 5.36 10.87
C GLU A 152 19.17 6.73 11.12
N GLY A 153 18.97 7.27 12.33
CA GLY A 153 19.50 8.57 12.73
C GLY A 153 18.60 9.77 12.43
N ASP A 154 17.46 9.60 11.76
CA ASP A 154 16.51 10.70 11.54
C ASP A 154 16.00 11.23 12.89
N GLN A 155 15.94 12.57 13.04
CA GLN A 155 15.54 13.23 14.27
C GLN A 155 14.15 13.84 14.15
N ILE A 156 13.38 13.75 15.24
CA ILE A 156 12.11 14.45 15.40
C ILE A 156 12.11 15.24 16.71
N TYR A 157 11.30 16.29 16.75
CA TYR A 157 10.98 17.00 17.99
C TYR A 157 9.57 16.61 18.43
N PHE A 158 9.46 15.93 19.58
CA PHE A 158 8.22 15.30 20.02
C PHE A 158 7.90 15.67 21.49
N TYR A 159 6.63 15.91 21.78
CA TYR A 159 6.15 16.21 23.14
C TYR A 159 5.88 14.93 23.91
N SER A 160 6.61 14.69 25.00
CA SER A 160 6.30 13.62 25.93
C SER A 160 5.16 14.05 26.87
N PRO A 161 4.03 13.32 26.88
CA PRO A 161 2.95 13.58 27.82
C PRO A 161 3.29 13.20 29.26
N TYR A 162 4.25 12.29 29.46
CA TYR A 162 4.66 11.84 30.79
C TYR A 162 5.61 12.83 31.46
N TRP A 163 6.56 13.36 30.69
CA TRP A 163 7.53 14.36 31.14
C TRP A 163 7.01 15.81 31.05
N GLN A 164 5.88 16.00 30.36
CA GLN A 164 5.27 17.31 30.09
C GLN A 164 6.22 18.30 29.41
N SER A 165 7.15 17.79 28.60
CA SER A 165 8.17 18.55 27.88
C SER A 165 8.42 17.95 26.50
N SER A 166 9.10 18.68 25.62
CA SER A 166 9.45 18.22 24.28
C SER A 166 10.94 17.95 24.16
N TYR A 167 11.27 16.81 23.57
CA TYR A 167 12.63 16.30 23.43
C TYR A 167 12.94 15.96 21.97
N TYR A 168 14.23 15.79 21.67
CA TYR A 168 14.67 15.25 20.40
C TYR A 168 14.76 13.73 20.50
N TYR A 169 14.13 13.05 19.55
CA TYR A 169 14.17 11.59 19.46
C TYR A 169 14.80 11.17 18.14
N ILE A 170 15.56 10.09 18.15
CA ILE A 170 16.32 9.55 17.02
C ILE A 170 15.69 8.24 16.55
N PHE A 171 15.57 8.06 15.23
CA PHE A 171 14.99 6.87 14.63
C PHE A 171 15.96 5.69 14.57
N HIS A 172 15.49 4.54 15.03
CA HIS A 172 16.17 3.24 14.94
C HIS A 172 15.29 2.21 14.19
N PRO A 173 15.63 1.82 12.94
CA PRO A 173 14.92 0.79 12.17
C PRO A 173 15.02 -0.61 12.79
N ASN A 174 16.14 -0.93 13.41
CA ASN A 174 16.39 -2.22 14.02
C ASN A 174 16.68 -2.02 15.49
N GLY A 175 15.64 -1.95 16.31
CA GLY A 175 15.71 -2.38 17.70
C GLY A 175 17.00 -2.09 18.46
N PHE A 176 17.04 -1.02 19.25
CA PHE A 176 18.23 -0.69 20.02
C PHE A 176 18.23 -1.40 21.38
N ASP A 177 19.33 -2.12 21.67
CA ASP A 177 19.58 -2.69 22.99
C ASP A 177 20.23 -1.62 23.86
N TYR A 178 19.40 -0.90 24.60
CA TYR A 178 19.86 0.03 25.63
C TYR A 178 19.81 -0.68 26.99
N SER A 179 20.97 -0.82 27.62
CA SER A 179 21.10 -1.32 28.99
C SER A 179 20.44 -2.69 29.26
N GLY A 180 20.33 -3.56 28.24
CA GLY A 180 19.78 -4.91 28.38
C GLY A 180 18.25 -4.97 28.43
N TRP A 181 17.55 -3.91 28.02
CA TRP A 181 16.09 -3.88 28.00
C TRP A 181 15.51 -4.47 26.73
N GLU A 182 14.35 -5.12 26.88
CA GLU A 182 13.69 -5.81 25.78
C GLU A 182 13.29 -4.80 24.70
N ASN A 183 13.94 -4.93 23.55
CA ASN A 183 13.76 -4.13 22.36
C ASN A 183 12.26 -3.89 22.05
N PRO A 184 11.80 -2.63 21.93
CA PRO A 184 10.38 -2.32 21.74
C PRO A 184 9.86 -2.69 20.34
N GLY A 185 10.74 -3.11 19.44
CA GLY A 185 10.42 -3.63 18.12
C GLY A 185 11.25 -3.01 17.01
N GLN A 186 10.83 -3.27 15.77
CA GLN A 186 11.45 -2.64 14.59
C GLN A 186 10.87 -1.25 14.35
N GLY A 187 11.75 -0.26 14.08
CA GLY A 187 11.38 1.07 13.60
C GLY A 187 10.68 1.96 14.61
N TYR A 188 11.44 2.67 15.45
CA TYR A 188 10.90 3.61 16.44
C TYR A 188 11.84 4.78 16.69
N TYR A 189 11.32 5.83 17.34
CA TYR A 189 12.10 6.96 17.82
C TYR A 189 12.38 6.81 19.32
N TYR A 190 13.60 7.07 19.79
CA TYR A 190 13.93 7.15 21.22
C TYR A 190 14.85 8.34 21.54
N GLU A 191 14.79 8.85 22.78
CA GLU A 191 15.65 9.94 23.23
C GLU A 191 17.06 9.41 23.53
N GLU A 192 18.05 9.85 22.75
CA GLU A 192 19.44 9.63 23.12
C GLU A 192 19.80 10.68 24.18
N GLU A 193 20.12 10.24 25.40
CA GLU A 193 20.73 11.13 26.39
C GLU A 193 21.97 11.75 25.71
N GLU A 194 22.03 13.08 25.60
CA GLU A 194 23.28 13.75 25.29
C GLU A 194 24.29 13.28 26.32
N ASN A 195 25.15 12.35 25.92
CA ASN A 195 26.20 11.85 26.77
C ASN A 195 26.97 13.08 27.29
N PRO A 196 27.00 13.37 28.59
CA PRO A 196 27.74 14.50 29.13
C PRO A 196 29.24 14.18 29.15
N GLU A 197 29.77 13.62 28.06
CA GLU A 197 31.20 13.47 27.83
C GLU A 197 31.74 14.80 27.28
N GLY A 198 31.80 15.77 28.18
CA GLY A 198 32.28 17.10 27.88
C GLY A 198 32.44 17.98 29.10
N SER A 199 32.75 17.43 30.28
CA SER A 199 33.37 18.25 31.33
C SER A 199 34.86 18.36 31.02
N PRO A 200 35.37 19.55 30.64
CA PRO A 200 36.82 19.74 30.59
C PRO A 200 37.35 19.65 32.02
N GLU A 201 38.25 18.69 32.26
CA GLU A 201 39.21 18.75 33.38
C GLU A 201 40.19 19.92 33.20
#